data_AF-A0A350C6L2-F1
#
_entry.id   AF-A0A350C6L2-F1
#
_cell.length_a   1.000
_cell.length_b   1.000
_cell.length_c   1.000
_cell.angle_alpha   90.00
_cell.angle_beta   90.00
_cell.angle_gamma   90.00
#
_symmetry.space_group_name_H-M   'P 1'
#
loop_
_entity.id
_entity.type
_entity.pdbx_description
1 polymer ?
#
loop_
_entity_poly.entity_id
_entity_poly.type
_entity_poly.pdbx_seq_one_letter_code
_entity_poly.pdbx_strand_id
1 'polypeptide(L)'
;MGEILKLIGEVGAPIAGSLVMGFFIFLVIKQILEGIVDQIKTLTLFCKSLENRARTMSNEIIKIDLLVSSALDLKPDIDRIARAENFVEDGKLDVRRD
;
A
#
# COMPACT_ATOMS: atom_id res chain seq x y z
N MET A 1 -16.71 38.72 47.29
CA MET A 1 -15.63 37.82 46.81
C MET A 1 -16.01 36.33 46.86
N GLY A 2 -16.72 35.85 47.89
CA GLY A 2 -17.06 34.43 48.02
C GLY A 2 -18.02 33.86 46.96
N GLU A 3 -18.98 34.66 46.45
CA GLU A 3 -19.93 34.21 45.42
C GLU A 3 -19.27 34.04 44.03
N ILE A 4 -18.32 34.92 43.68
CA ILE A 4 -17.55 34.81 42.43
C ILE A 4 -16.68 33.56 42.43
N LEU A 5 -16.06 33.23 43.57
CA LEU A 5 -15.26 32.00 43.72
C LEU A 5 -16.12 30.74 43.66
N LYS A 6 -17.35 30.77 44.20
CA LYS A 6 -18.33 29.68 44.05
C LYS A 6 -18.76 29.47 42.61
N LEU A 7 -19.06 30.56 41.89
CA LEU A 7 -19.44 30.51 40.48
C LEU A 7 -18.30 29.93 39.63
N ILE A 8 -17.06 30.37 39.85
CA ILE A 8 -15.86 29.83 39.17
C ILE A 8 -15.68 28.34 39.47
N GLY A 9 -15.95 27.89 40.70
CA GLY A 9 -15.92 26.47 41.06
C GLY A 9 -17.00 25.64 40.36
N GLU A 10 -18.23 26.16 40.26
CA GLU A 10 -19.34 25.49 39.60
C GLU A 10 -19.21 25.44 38.07
N VAL A 11 -18.64 26.47 37.43
CA VAL A 11 -18.38 26.44 35.98
C VAL A 11 -17.06 25.76 35.61
N GLY A 12 -16.12 25.66 36.55
CA GLY A 12 -14.81 25.03 36.35
C GLY A 12 -14.92 23.53 36.07
N ALA A 13 -15.77 22.81 36.80
CA ALA A 13 -16.00 21.38 36.57
C ALA A 13 -16.58 21.06 35.16
N PRO A 14 -17.63 21.76 34.69
CA PRO A 14 -18.15 21.64 33.32
C PRO A 14 -17.12 21.96 32.23
N ILE A 15 -16.31 23.01 32.42
CA ILE A 15 -15.29 23.44 31.44
C ILE A 15 -14.13 22.42 31.39
N ALA A 16 -13.67 21.93 32.55
CA ALA A 16 -12.66 20.89 32.60
C ALA A 16 -13.19 19.57 31.97
N GLY A 17 -14.45 19.22 32.24
CA GLY A 17 -15.09 18.04 31.67
C GLY A 17 -15.22 18.10 30.14
N SER A 18 -15.60 19.26 29.60
CA SER A 18 -15.72 19.43 28.15
C SER A 18 -14.37 19.41 27.43
N LEU A 19 -13.31 19.96 28.05
CA LEU A 19 -11.94 19.88 27.52
C LEU A 19 -11.43 18.44 27.47
N VAL A 20 -11.65 17.67 28.54
CA VAL A 20 -11.26 16.24 28.58
C VAL A 20 -12.03 15.44 27.54
N MET A 21 -13.34 15.67 27.41
CA MET A 21 -14.16 15.00 26.40
C MET A 21 -13.79 15.40 24.97
N GLY A 22 -13.47 16.68 24.72
CA GLY A 22 -12.99 17.14 23.43
C GLY A 22 -11.67 16.49 23.03
N PHE A 23 -10.73 16.37 23.97
CA PHE A 23 -9.46 15.67 23.75
C PHE A 23 -9.67 14.16 23.52
N PHE A 24 -10.60 13.54 24.24
CA PHE A 24 -10.93 12.13 24.06
C PHE A 24 -11.50 11.86 22.66
N ILE A 25 -12.44 12.67 22.17
CA ILE A 25 -13.01 12.54 20.83
C ILE A 25 -11.91 12.66 19.76
N PHE A 26 -10.97 13.60 19.94
CA PHE A 26 -9.83 13.74 19.05
C PHE A 26 -8.99 12.46 18.96
N LEU A 27 -8.71 11.82 20.09
CA LEU A 27 -7.96 10.54 20.11
C LEU A 27 -8.71 9.42 19.37
N VAL A 28 -10.03 9.32 19.55
CA VAL A 28 -10.84 8.30 18.86
C VAL A 28 -10.80 8.51 17.35
N ILE A 29 -10.98 9.75 16.87
CA ILE A 29 -10.92 10.05 15.44
C ILE A 29 -9.54 9.74 14.87
N LYS A 30 -8.47 10.10 15.60
CA LYS A 30 -7.10 9.77 15.21
C LYS A 30 -6.90 8.26 15.07
N GLN A 31 -7.35 7.48 16.06
CA GLN A 31 -7.22 6.03 16.06
C GLN A 31 -7.97 5.38 14.89
N ILE A 32 -9.17 5.87 14.55
CA ILE A 32 -9.94 5.38 13.39
C ILE A 32 -9.20 5.69 12.09
N LEU A 33 -8.71 6.91 11.90
CA LEU A 33 -7.97 7.32 10.70
C LEU A 33 -6.69 6.49 10.52
N GLU A 34 -5.92 6.30 11.60
CA GLU A 34 -4.70 5.50 11.58
C GLU A 34 -4.99 4.04 11.22
N GLY A 35 -6.07 3.47 11.78
CA GLY A 35 -6.53 2.13 11.40
C GLY A 35 -6.89 1.99 9.91
N ILE A 36 -7.56 2.98 9.33
CA ILE A 36 -7.90 2.98 7.90
C ILE A 36 -6.62 3.07 7.04
N VAL A 37 -5.68 3.93 7.42
CA VAL A 37 -4.40 4.08 6.70
C VAL A 37 -3.62 2.77 6.67
N ASP A 38 -3.60 2.02 7.78
CA ASP A 38 -2.88 0.75 7.84
C ASP A 38 -3.57 -0.36 7.04
N GLN A 39 -4.90 -0.36 6.98
CA GLN A 39 -5.65 -1.25 6.08
C GLN A 39 -5.31 -0.97 4.61
N ILE A 40 -5.26 0.31 4.20
CA ILE A 40 -4.88 0.70 2.84
C ILE A 40 -3.45 0.27 2.50
N LYS A 41 -2.49 0.46 3.43
CA LYS A 41 -1.10 -0.02 3.23
C LYS A 41 -1.05 -1.53 3.04
N THR A 42 -1.79 -2.27 3.86
CA THR A 42 -1.85 -3.73 3.78
C THR A 42 -2.42 -4.19 2.44
N LEU A 43 -3.52 -3.57 1.98
CA LEU A 43 -4.10 -3.84 0.67
C LEU A 43 -3.11 -3.53 -0.46
N THR A 44 -2.41 -2.39 -0.37
CA THR A 44 -1.39 -1.99 -1.35
C THR A 44 -0.27 -3.03 -1.44
N LEU A 45 0.16 -3.58 -0.29
CA LEU A 45 1.17 -4.64 -0.25
C LEU A 45 0.65 -5.92 -0.92
N PHE A 46 -0.60 -6.28 -0.71
CA PHE A 46 -1.23 -7.40 -1.42
C PHE A 46 -1.31 -7.17 -2.92
N CYS A 47 -1.76 -5.99 -3.38
CA CYS A 47 -1.78 -5.63 -4.79
C CYS A 47 -0.39 -5.75 -5.42
N LYS A 48 0.64 -5.22 -4.76
CA LYS A 48 2.04 -5.33 -5.24
C LYS A 48 2.53 -6.77 -5.30
N SER A 49 2.15 -7.61 -4.32
CA SER A 49 2.50 -9.03 -4.33
C SER A 49 1.81 -9.79 -5.47
N LEU A 50 0.57 -9.42 -5.78
CA LEU A 50 -0.21 -10.02 -6.87
C LEU A 50 0.34 -9.58 -8.24
N GLU A 51 0.70 -8.31 -8.37
CA GLU A 51 1.37 -7.78 -9.55
C GLU A 51 2.68 -8.52 -9.84
N ASN A 52 3.51 -8.75 -8.81
CA ASN A 52 4.75 -9.53 -8.97
C ASN A 52 4.47 -10.95 -9.47
N ARG A 53 3.42 -11.61 -8.96
CA ARG A 53 3.03 -12.95 -9.46
C ARG A 53 2.56 -12.92 -10.90
N ALA A 54 1.77 -11.92 -11.28
CA ALA A 54 1.33 -11.74 -12.66
C ALA A 54 2.54 -11.50 -13.59
N ARG A 55 3.51 -10.68 -13.19
CA ARG A 55 4.77 -10.44 -13.94
C ARG A 55 5.59 -11.72 -14.08
N THR A 56 5.77 -12.49 -13.00
CA THR A 56 6.47 -13.79 -13.07
C THR A 56 5.76 -14.74 -14.03
N MET A 57 4.44 -14.82 -13.97
CA MET A 57 3.64 -15.66 -14.87
C MET A 57 3.79 -15.22 -16.33
N SER A 58 3.76 -13.91 -16.62
CA SER A 58 3.99 -13.40 -17.98
C SER A 58 5.37 -13.80 -18.52
N ASN A 59 6.41 -13.74 -17.68
CA ASN A 59 7.75 -14.18 -18.06
C ASN A 59 7.82 -15.70 -18.30
N GLU A 60 7.16 -16.51 -17.46
CA GLU A 60 7.10 -17.96 -17.62
C GLU A 60 6.36 -18.38 -18.90
N ILE A 61 5.27 -17.69 -19.25
CA ILE A 61 4.54 -17.95 -20.49
C ILE A 61 5.44 -17.72 -21.72
N ILE A 62 6.22 -16.65 -21.72
CA ILE A 62 7.18 -16.37 -22.81
C ILE A 62 8.22 -17.49 -22.89
N LYS A 63 8.74 -17.95 -21.74
CA LYS A 63 9.69 -19.05 -21.68
C LYS A 63 9.09 -20.36 -22.20
N ILE A 64 7.84 -20.66 -21.88
CA ILE A 64 7.15 -21.85 -22.37
C ILE A 64 7.01 -21.79 -23.90
N ASP A 65 6.58 -20.65 -24.46
CA ASP A 65 6.41 -20.51 -25.90
C ASP A 65 7.75 -20.66 -26.65
N LEU A 66 8.85 -20.17 -26.06
CA LEU A 66 10.20 -20.39 -26.56
C LEU A 66 10.61 -21.86 -26.57
N LEU A 67 10.38 -22.58 -25.47
CA LEU A 67 10.68 -24.00 -25.37
C LEU A 67 9.85 -24.83 -26.35
N VAL A 68 8.57 -24.51 -26.49
CA VAL A 68 7.67 -25.18 -27.44
C VAL A 68 8.10 -24.89 -28.89
N SER A 69 8.41 -23.63 -29.21
CA SER A 69 8.90 -23.26 -30.54
C SER A 69 10.20 -23.98 -30.88
N SER A 70 11.15 -24.05 -29.94
CA SER A 70 12.40 -24.80 -30.11
C SER A 70 12.20 -26.30 -30.26
N ALA A 71 11.21 -26.89 -29.56
CA ALA A 71 10.92 -28.31 -29.65
C ALA A 71 10.21 -28.69 -30.97
N LEU A 72 9.47 -27.76 -31.56
CA LEU A 72 8.73 -27.94 -32.82
C LEU A 72 9.50 -27.41 -34.05
N ASP A 73 10.76 -26.99 -33.87
CA ASP A 73 11.61 -26.35 -34.90
C ASP A 73 10.93 -25.14 -35.59
N LEU A 74 10.11 -24.43 -34.82
CA LEU A 74 9.44 -23.20 -35.24
C LEU A 74 10.32 -22.00 -34.88
N LYS A 75 10.34 -20.99 -35.74
CA LYS A 75 11.05 -19.73 -35.46
C LYS A 75 10.43 -19.07 -34.21
N PRO A 76 11.18 -18.87 -33.13
CA PRO A 76 10.68 -18.16 -31.96
C PRO A 76 10.36 -16.69 -32.30
N ASP A 77 9.30 -16.14 -31.69
CA ASP A 77 8.91 -14.74 -31.86
C ASP A 77 9.84 -13.80 -31.08
N ILE A 78 10.95 -13.44 -31.71
CA ILE A 78 12.05 -12.64 -31.13
C ILE A 78 11.62 -11.18 -30.90
N ASP A 79 10.67 -10.68 -31.70
CA ASP A 79 10.15 -9.32 -31.55
C ASP A 79 9.29 -9.19 -30.28
N ARG A 80 8.55 -10.24 -29.92
CA ARG A 80 7.80 -10.28 -28.65
C ARG A 80 8.72 -10.35 -27.44
N ILE A 81 9.85 -11.06 -27.54
CA ILE A 81 10.86 -11.15 -26.48
C ILE A 81 11.59 -9.83 -26.31
N ALA A 82 12.03 -9.22 -27.41
CA ALA A 82 12.67 -7.90 -27.37
C ALA A 82 11.75 -6.85 -26.76
N ARG A 83 10.43 -6.93 -26.98
CA ARG A 83 9.47 -6.03 -26.30
C ARG A 83 9.27 -6.37 -24.82
N ALA A 84 9.23 -7.65 -24.45
CA ALA A 84 9.08 -8.06 -23.06
C ALA A 84 10.31 -7.75 -22.19
N GLU A 85 11.52 -7.93 -22.74
CA GLU A 85 12.78 -7.54 -22.08
C GLU A 85 12.98 -6.02 -22.05
N ASN A 86 12.44 -5.27 -23.02
CA ASN A 86 12.44 -3.80 -22.98
C ASN A 86 11.30 -3.20 -22.15
N PHE A 87 10.34 -4.01 -21.68
CA PHE A 87 9.30 -3.59 -20.72
C PHE A 87 9.82 -3.66 -19.26
N VAL A 88 11.06 -3.24 -19.05
CA VAL A 88 11.61 -2.91 -17.72
C VAL A 88 11.18 -1.48 -17.40
N GLU A 89 9.89 -1.29 -17.11
CA GLU A 89 9.40 -0.09 -16.43
C GLU A 89 9.86 -0.13 -14.97
N ASP A 90 11.15 0.13 -14.74
CA ASP A 90 11.65 0.75 -13.49
C ASP A 90 13.11 1.24 -13.57
N GLY A 91 13.65 1.49 -14.77
CA GLY A 91 14.95 2.15 -14.95
C GLY A 91 16.17 1.41 -14.38
N LYS A 92 16.02 0.16 -13.94
CA LYS A 92 17.10 -0.70 -13.48
C LYS A 92 17.00 -2.05 -14.17
N LEU A 93 17.92 -2.26 -15.10
CA LEU A 93 18.30 -3.59 -15.55
C LEU A 93 18.71 -4.38 -14.29
N ASP A 94 17.95 -5.40 -13.90
CA ASP A 94 18.38 -6.27 -12.80
C ASP A 94 19.56 -7.11 -13.30
N VAL A 95 20.76 -6.63 -12.99
CA VAL A 95 22.05 -7.23 -13.38
C VAL A 95 22.41 -8.43 -12.51
N ARG A 96 21.52 -8.91 -11.62
CA ARG A 96 21.78 -10.11 -10.78
C ARG A 96 21.59 -11.42 -11.54
N ARG A 97 21.73 -11.41 -12.86
CA ARG A 97 21.80 -12.62 -13.68
C ARG A 97 23.16 -12.70 -14.35
N ASP A 98 24.10 -13.24 -13.58
CA ASP A 98 24.89 -14.38 -14.05
C ASP A 98 23.93 -15.54 -14.33
#